data_AF-A0A7Y0SPV4-F1
#
_entry.id   AF-A0A7Y0SPV4-F1
#
_cell.length_a   1.000
_cell.length_b   1.000
_cell.length_c   1.000
_cell.angle_alpha   90.00
_cell.angle_beta   90.00
_cell.angle_gamma   90.00
#
_symmetry.space_group_name_H-M   'P 1'
#
loop_
_entity.id
_entity.type
_entity.pdbx_description
1 polymer ?
#
loop_
_entity_poly.entity_id
_entity_poly.type
_entity_poly.pdbx_seq_one_letter_code
_entity_poly.pdbx_strand_id
1 'polypeptide(L)'
;HISDLELVNRVRTGQVTYTDYNYEHPKIPQEMTRAGELDQDLKQFDYPGRYVDPVMGQMRTTEWMSEHIVDNQQVEASSDVMRLASGYSFNISDHPRSEINRDYIMLS
;
A
#
# COMPACT_ATOMS: atom_id res chain seq x y z
N HIS A 1 13.09 10.77 22.34
CA HIS A 1 12.48 9.47 22.69
C HIS A 1 11.14 9.37 21.96
N ILE A 2 10.66 8.15 21.64
CA ILE A 2 9.33 7.95 21.07
C ILE A 2 8.40 7.56 22.23
N SER A 3 7.31 8.30 22.41
CA SER A 3 6.26 8.04 23.40
C SER A 3 4.93 7.77 22.71
N ASP A 4 3.98 7.18 23.44
CA ASP A 4 2.58 7.04 22.99
C ASP A 4 2.45 6.34 21.63
N LEU A 5 3.12 5.19 21.48
CA LEU A 5 3.09 4.39 20.25
C LEU A 5 1.82 3.55 20.18
N GLU A 6 1.06 3.71 19.11
CA GLU A 6 -0.16 2.98 18.81
C GLU A 6 -0.06 2.26 17.45
N LEU A 7 -0.50 1.00 17.41
CA LEU A 7 -0.65 0.24 16.16
C LEU A 7 -2.08 0.43 15.65
N VAL A 8 -2.23 1.01 14.47
CA VAL A 8 -3.52 1.28 13.85
C VAL A 8 -3.71 0.34 12.66
N ASN A 9 -4.70 -0.54 12.77
CA ASN A 9 -5.11 -1.43 11.70
C ASN A 9 -6.45 -0.97 11.12
N ARG A 10 -6.55 -0.87 9.79
CA ARG A 10 -7.74 -0.42 9.08
C ARG A 10 -8.10 -1.46 8.01
N VAL A 11 -9.38 -1.79 7.93
CA VAL A 11 -9.88 -2.65 6.85
C VAL A 11 -9.78 -1.88 5.53
N ARG A 12 -9.13 -2.50 4.54
CA ARG A 12 -8.91 -1.94 3.19
C ARG A 12 -9.19 -3.00 2.14
N THR A 13 -9.15 -2.59 0.88
CA THR A 13 -9.29 -3.53 -0.25
C THR A 13 -8.05 -4.43 -0.31
N GLY A 14 -8.22 -5.75 -0.31
CA GLY A 14 -7.13 -6.72 -0.45
C GLY A 14 -6.84 -7.16 -1.88
N GLN A 15 -7.70 -6.82 -2.84
CA GLN A 15 -7.47 -7.11 -4.25
C GLN A 15 -8.00 -6.00 -5.15
N VAL A 16 -7.17 -5.53 -6.07
CA VAL A 16 -7.53 -4.53 -7.09
C VAL A 16 -7.44 -5.15 -8.49
N THR A 17 -8.44 -4.87 -9.32
CA THR A 17 -8.51 -5.31 -10.71
C THR A 17 -8.86 -4.11 -11.60
N TYR A 18 -8.02 -3.84 -12.60
CA TYR A 18 -8.27 -2.86 -13.65
C TYR A 18 -8.47 -3.53 -14.99
N THR A 19 -9.31 -2.96 -15.83
CA THR A 19 -9.36 -3.34 -17.24
C THR A 19 -9.55 -2.12 -18.14
N ASP A 20 -9.19 -2.25 -19.40
CA ASP A 20 -9.38 -1.22 -20.42
C ASP A 20 -9.67 -1.87 -21.77
N TYR A 21 -9.99 -1.07 -22.79
CA TYR A 21 -10.18 -1.54 -24.15
C TYR A 21 -9.28 -0.78 -25.12
N ASN A 22 -8.38 -1.51 -25.77
CA ASN A 22 -7.55 -0.98 -26.85
C ASN A 22 -8.15 -1.34 -28.21
N TYR A 23 -8.70 -0.36 -28.92
CA TYR A 23 -9.31 -0.54 -30.24
C TYR A 23 -8.29 -0.89 -31.34
N GLU A 24 -7.01 -0.52 -31.19
CA GLU A 24 -5.94 -0.87 -32.13
C GLU A 24 -5.56 -2.35 -31.99
N HIS A 25 -5.70 -2.88 -30.77
CA HIS A 25 -5.37 -4.26 -30.44
C HIS A 25 -6.50 -4.94 -29.63
N PRO A 26 -7.69 -5.13 -30.23
CA PRO A 26 -8.90 -5.54 -29.50
C PRO A 26 -8.86 -6.98 -28.97
N LYS A 27 -7.90 -7.79 -29.44
CA LYS A 27 -7.70 -9.17 -28.99
C LYS A 27 -6.72 -9.29 -27.82
N ILE A 28 -6.01 -8.21 -27.46
CA ILE A 28 -5.06 -8.23 -26.34
C ILE A 28 -5.87 -8.00 -25.06
N PRO A 29 -5.87 -8.97 -24.12
CA PRO A 29 -6.51 -8.78 -22.82
C PRO A 29 -5.81 -7.64 -22.07
N GLN A 30 -6.59 -6.69 -21.60
CA GLN A 30 -6.08 -5.59 -20.80
C GLN A 30 -6.25 -5.85 -19.30
N GLU A 31 -7.06 -6.81 -18.87
CA GLU A 31 -7.34 -7.02 -17.44
C GLU A 31 -6.05 -7.30 -16.62
N MET A 32 -5.85 -6.50 -15.58
CA MET A 32 -4.72 -6.56 -14.67
C MET A 32 -5.20 -6.65 -13.24
N THR A 33 -4.73 -7.66 -12.52
CA THR A 33 -5.14 -7.93 -11.13
C THR A 33 -3.92 -7.99 -10.21
N ARG A 34 -4.04 -7.37 -9.02
CA ARG A 34 -3.06 -7.49 -7.94
C ARG A 34 -3.80 -7.77 -6.63
N ALA A 35 -3.30 -8.72 -5.87
CA ALA A 35 -3.78 -9.02 -4.52
C ALA A 35 -2.67 -8.74 -3.50
N GLY A 36 -3.06 -8.22 -2.34
CA GLY A 36 -2.24 -8.15 -1.14
C GLY A 36 -2.41 -9.39 -0.26
N GLU A 37 -1.88 -9.32 0.95
CA GLU A 37 -1.92 -10.43 1.90
C GLU A 37 -3.19 -10.42 2.78
N LEU A 38 -3.68 -9.23 3.11
CA LEU A 38 -4.83 -9.00 3.99
C LEU A 38 -6.09 -8.65 3.18
N ASP A 39 -7.27 -8.84 3.81
CA ASP A 39 -8.58 -8.41 3.28
C ASP A 39 -8.87 -8.88 1.83
N GLN A 40 -8.37 -10.06 1.44
CA GLN A 40 -8.43 -10.58 0.06
C GLN A 40 -9.87 -10.85 -0.44
N ASP A 41 -10.82 -10.92 0.48
CA ASP A 41 -12.26 -11.01 0.20
C ASP A 41 -12.83 -9.67 -0.29
N LEU A 42 -12.20 -8.54 0.05
CA LEU A 42 -12.57 -7.21 -0.40
C LEU A 42 -11.88 -6.87 -1.72
N LYS A 43 -12.62 -7.11 -2.81
CA LYS A 43 -12.15 -6.87 -4.19
C LYS A 43 -12.69 -5.56 -4.73
N GLN A 44 -11.80 -4.74 -5.29
CA GLN A 44 -12.14 -3.54 -6.02
C GLN A 44 -11.87 -3.77 -7.51
N PHE A 45 -12.86 -3.45 -8.33
CA PHE A 45 -12.78 -3.49 -9.78
C PHE A 45 -13.08 -2.11 -10.34
N ASP A 46 -12.33 -1.65 -11.33
CA ASP A 46 -12.60 -0.36 -11.97
C ASP A 46 -12.24 -0.34 -13.48
N TYR A 47 -12.97 0.50 -14.20
CA TYR A 47 -12.92 0.71 -15.65
C TYR A 47 -13.33 2.16 -15.97
N PRO A 48 -12.62 2.87 -16.87
CA PRO A 48 -11.45 2.42 -17.63
C PRO A 48 -10.16 2.50 -16.80
N GLY A 49 -9.26 1.53 -16.99
CA GLY A 49 -7.94 1.47 -16.36
C GLY A 49 -6.96 2.56 -16.82
N ARG A 50 -7.28 3.28 -17.89
CA ARG A 50 -6.53 4.38 -18.53
C ARG A 50 -5.07 4.00 -18.85
N TYR A 51 -4.88 2.81 -19.40
CA TYR A 51 -3.61 2.35 -19.98
C TYR A 51 -3.87 1.65 -21.31
N VAL A 52 -2.89 1.74 -22.21
CA VAL A 52 -2.96 1.10 -23.54
C VAL A 52 -2.11 -0.17 -23.59
N ASP A 53 -0.99 -0.14 -22.85
CA ASP A 53 -0.03 -1.24 -22.76
C ASP A 53 -0.32 -2.07 -21.48
N PRO A 54 -0.48 -3.40 -21.61
CA PRO A 54 -0.58 -4.32 -20.48
C PRO A 54 0.51 -4.16 -19.41
N VAL A 55 1.75 -3.84 -19.82
CA VAL A 55 2.88 -3.63 -18.90
C VAL A 55 2.62 -2.42 -17.99
N MET A 56 2.07 -1.33 -18.56
CA MET A 56 1.67 -0.15 -17.79
C MET A 56 0.50 -0.47 -16.85
N GLY A 57 -0.45 -1.29 -17.31
CA GLY A 57 -1.54 -1.77 -16.46
C GLY A 57 -1.05 -2.54 -15.24
N GLN A 58 -0.07 -3.44 -15.43
CA GLN A 58 0.52 -4.20 -14.33
C GLN A 58 1.21 -3.30 -13.28
N MET A 59 1.94 -2.27 -13.74
CA MET A 59 2.58 -1.29 -12.84
C MET A 59 1.52 -0.51 -12.06
N ARG A 60 0.47 -0.04 -12.74
CA ARG A 60 -0.61 0.74 -12.13
C ARG A 60 -1.38 -0.04 -11.07
N THR A 61 -1.76 -1.28 -11.36
CA THR A 61 -2.46 -2.15 -10.41
C THR A 61 -1.56 -2.46 -9.20
N THR A 62 -0.24 -2.49 -9.37
CA THR A 62 0.71 -2.65 -8.27
C THR A 62 0.79 -1.40 -7.39
N GLU A 63 0.87 -0.21 -8.00
CA GLU A 63 0.89 1.08 -7.29
C GLU A 63 -0.38 1.29 -6.45
N TRP A 64 -1.56 1.03 -7.03
CA TRP A 64 -2.83 1.17 -6.31
C TRP A 64 -2.96 0.17 -5.16
N MET A 65 -2.50 -1.07 -5.36
CA MET A 65 -2.49 -2.04 -4.25
C MET A 65 -1.55 -1.58 -3.13
N SER A 66 -0.41 -0.95 -3.47
CA SER A 66 0.54 -0.47 -2.48
C SER A 66 -0.04 0.61 -1.57
N GLU A 67 -0.91 1.49 -2.11
CA GLU A 67 -1.64 2.48 -1.32
C GLU A 67 -2.52 1.82 -0.25
N HIS A 68 -3.33 0.82 -0.65
CA HIS A 68 -4.17 0.07 0.29
C HIS A 68 -3.36 -0.68 1.35
N ILE A 69 -2.21 -1.25 0.97
CA ILE A 69 -1.31 -1.95 1.89
C ILE A 69 -0.74 -0.99 2.94
N VAL A 70 -0.27 0.19 2.52
CA VAL A 70 0.29 1.21 3.41
C VAL A 70 -0.77 1.72 4.39
N ASP A 71 -2.02 1.83 3.95
CA ASP A 71 -3.14 2.28 4.78
C ASP A 71 -3.67 1.22 5.75
N ASN A 72 -3.47 -0.07 5.43
CA ASN A 72 -4.02 -1.18 6.20
C ASN A 72 -3.38 -1.27 7.60
N GLN A 73 -2.07 -1.06 7.70
CA GLN A 73 -1.32 -1.18 8.95
C GLN A 73 -0.34 -0.02 9.10
N GLN A 74 -0.57 0.84 10.10
CA GLN A 74 0.29 1.98 10.40
C GLN A 74 0.62 2.02 11.89
N VAL A 75 1.72 2.68 12.22
CA VAL A 75 2.10 2.98 13.59
C VAL A 75 2.08 4.48 13.76
N GLU A 76 1.29 4.96 14.71
CA GLU A 76 1.21 6.36 15.10
C GLU A 76 1.96 6.53 16.42
N ALA A 77 2.80 7.55 16.55
CA ALA A 77 3.58 7.76 17.77
C ALA A 77 3.96 9.24 17.94
N SER A 78 4.14 9.66 19.19
CA SER A 78 4.64 10.99 19.54
C SER A 78 6.15 10.94 19.78
N SER A 79 6.89 12.00 19.44
CA SER A 79 8.33 12.02 19.69
C SER A 79 8.91 13.42 19.86
N ASP A 80 9.87 13.53 20.77
CA ASP A 80 10.70 14.74 20.95
C ASP A 80 11.97 14.74 20.06
N VAL A 81 12.13 13.75 19.18
CA VAL A 81 13.33 13.64 18.34
C VAL A 81 13.20 14.60 17.14
N MET A 82 13.86 15.74 17.23
CA MET A 82 13.87 16.79 16.18
C MET A 82 14.36 16.34 14.80
N ARG A 83 15.07 15.19 14.72
CA ARG A 83 15.59 14.65 13.45
C ARG A 83 14.59 13.75 12.72
N LEU A 84 13.45 13.43 13.33
CA LEU A 84 12.39 12.69 12.67
C LEU A 84 11.68 13.65 11.70
N ALA A 85 11.71 13.28 10.42
CA ALA A 85 11.06 14.01 9.34
C ALA A 85 10.48 13.00 8.35
N SER A 86 9.39 13.37 7.70
CA SER A 86 8.77 12.58 6.63
C SER A 86 9.80 12.20 5.55
N GLY A 87 9.69 10.97 5.05
CA GLY A 87 10.58 10.37 4.05
C GLY A 87 11.84 9.70 4.63
N TYR A 88 12.13 9.87 5.92
CA TYR A 88 13.26 9.20 6.55
C TYR A 88 12.85 7.83 7.13
N SER A 89 13.74 6.86 6.98
CA SER A 89 13.63 5.56 7.65
C SER A 89 14.31 5.58 9.02
N PHE A 90 13.70 4.95 10.00
CA PHE A 90 14.27 4.78 11.34
C PHE A 90 13.92 3.39 11.91
N ASN A 91 14.63 2.96 12.94
CA ASN A 91 14.38 1.69 13.61
C ASN A 91 13.78 1.95 14.99
N ILE A 92 12.76 1.18 15.35
CA ILE A 92 12.22 1.13 16.71
C ILE A 92 12.83 -0.08 17.40
N SER A 93 13.35 0.12 18.61
CA SER A 93 13.91 -0.91 19.47
C SER A 93 13.33 -0.82 20.89
N ASP A 94 13.50 -1.89 21.66
CA ASP A 94 13.13 -1.97 23.08
C ASP A 94 11.63 -1.77 23.40
N HIS A 95 10.76 -1.91 22.39
CA HIS A 95 9.32 -1.97 22.64
C HIS A 95 8.93 -3.34 23.24
N PRO A 96 8.06 -3.41 24.27
CA PRO A 96 7.68 -4.67 24.93
C PRO A 96 7.08 -5.72 23.98
N ARG A 97 6.39 -5.27 22.92
CA ARG A 97 5.91 -6.13 21.84
C ARG A 97 6.96 -6.21 20.73
N SER A 98 7.55 -7.38 20.56
CA SER A 98 8.67 -7.62 19.63
C SER A 98 8.33 -7.36 18.16
N GLU A 99 7.08 -7.57 17.74
CA GLU A 99 6.62 -7.31 16.36
C GLU A 99 6.73 -5.84 15.93
N ILE A 100 6.83 -4.92 16.90
CA ILE A 100 7.02 -3.48 16.65
C ILE A 100 8.51 -3.14 16.52
N ASN A 101 9.43 -4.00 16.97
CA ASN A 101 10.85 -3.72 16.92
C ASN A 101 11.43 -4.01 15.52
N ARG A 102 11.17 -3.12 14.57
CA ARG A 102 11.61 -3.20 13.16
C ARG A 102 11.89 -1.82 12.57
N ASP A 103 12.30 -1.80 11.31
CA ASP A 103 12.45 -0.59 10.51
C ASP A 103 11.09 -0.05 10.04
N TYR A 104 10.99 1.28 10.02
CA TYR A 104 9.82 2.04 9.61
C TYR A 104 10.24 3.20 8.71
N ILE A 105 9.33 3.62 7.84
CA ILE A 105 9.46 4.85 7.03
C ILE A 105 8.46 5.86 7.56
N MET A 106 8.91 7.07 7.86
CA MET A 106 8.05 8.15 8.33
C MET A 106 7.23 8.71 7.17
N LEU A 107 5.90 8.63 7.27
CA LEU A 107 4.99 9.20 6.26
C LEU A 107 4.68 10.68 6.52
N SER A 108 4.42 11.03 7.78
CA SER A 108 4.06 12.39 8.22
C SER A 108 4.58 12.69 9.61
#